data_AF-A0A820II39-F1
#
_entry.id   AF-A0A820II39-F1
#
_cell.length_a   1.000
_cell.length_b   1.000
_cell.length_c   1.000
_cell.angle_alpha   90.00
_cell.angle_beta   90.00
_cell.angle_gamma   90.00
#
_symmetry.space_group_name_H-M   'P 1'
#
loop_
_entity.id
_entity.type
_entity.pdbx_description
1 polymer ?
#
loop_
_entity_poly.entity_id
_entity_poly.type
_entity_poly.pdbx_seq_one_letter_code
_entity_poly.pdbx_strand_id
1 'polypeptide(L)'
;MLCTVYTLIPYHTFISLSPSLHQVCSSDFVSDRWISVLKNSISSKMILNFYFVTDWLHRGSSQFQLLSNLCQLANRTIDDAIRRFKYQSFVTPNLLSEDNFNAYFNRTFTQLLQSTTSYFSVLVETERLLLQVDQPSAALIKDVQYIFNSNIRVNVTLN
;
A
#
# COMPACT_ATOMS: atom_id res chain seq x y z
N MET A 1 -49.29 -6.67 -1.07
CA MET A 1 -47.83 -6.85 -1.15
C MET A 1 -47.27 -5.59 -1.81
N LEU A 2 -46.60 -4.69 -1.07
CA LEU A 2 -46.04 -3.46 -1.63
C LEU A 2 -44.62 -3.78 -2.13
N CYS A 3 -44.37 -3.60 -3.43
CA CYS A 3 -43.01 -3.66 -3.98
C CYS A 3 -42.32 -2.32 -3.72
N THR A 4 -41.24 -2.33 -2.96
CA THR A 4 -40.36 -1.16 -2.80
C THR A 4 -39.39 -1.13 -3.97
N VAL A 5 -39.38 -0.03 -4.73
CA VAL A 5 -38.42 0.19 -5.84
C VAL A 5 -37.13 0.75 -5.25
N TYR A 6 -35.99 0.15 -5.58
CA TYR A 6 -34.67 0.64 -5.17
C TYR A 6 -33.94 1.23 -6.36
N THR A 7 -33.26 2.36 -6.13
CA THR A 7 -32.32 2.91 -7.10
C THR A 7 -30.92 2.39 -6.78
N LEU A 8 -30.22 1.89 -7.80
CA LEU A 8 -28.86 1.38 -7.74
C LEU A 8 -27.96 2.30 -8.56
N ILE A 9 -27.08 3.05 -7.91
CA ILE A 9 -26.18 3.99 -8.57
C ILE A 9 -24.74 3.57 -8.29
N PRO A 10 -23.99 3.09 -9.29
CA PRO A 10 -22.58 2.74 -9.11
C PRO A 10 -21.74 3.94 -8.71
N TYR A 11 -20.84 3.79 -7.72
CA TYR A 11 -20.05 4.92 -7.21
C TYR A 11 -19.20 5.62 -8.27
N HIS A 12 -18.70 4.89 -9.27
CA HIS A 12 -17.90 5.48 -10.35
C HIS A 12 -18.64 6.54 -11.18
N THR A 13 -19.98 6.59 -11.12
CA THR A 13 -20.77 7.56 -11.88
C THR A 13 -20.73 8.96 -11.28
N PHE A 14 -20.55 9.09 -9.96
CA PHE A 14 -20.56 10.37 -9.24
C PHE A 14 -19.33 10.63 -8.37
N ILE A 15 -18.38 9.68 -8.30
CA ILE A 15 -17.17 9.82 -7.47
C ILE A 15 -15.90 9.57 -8.28
N SER A 16 -14.93 10.46 -8.11
CA SER A 16 -13.54 10.22 -8.45
C SER A 16 -12.66 10.18 -7.19
N LEU A 17 -11.71 9.24 -7.18
CA LEU A 17 -10.78 9.00 -6.08
C LEU A 17 -9.35 9.10 -6.62
N SER A 18 -8.53 9.92 -5.97
CA SER A 18 -7.11 10.09 -6.29
C SER A 18 -6.26 9.82 -5.05
N PRO A 19 -5.75 8.60 -4.87
CA PRO A 19 -4.92 8.25 -3.72
C PRO A 19 -3.50 8.83 -3.87
N SER A 20 -2.90 9.20 -2.73
CA SER A 20 -1.48 9.54 -2.62
C SER A 20 -0.82 8.56 -1.65
N LEU A 21 0.25 7.92 -2.13
CA LEU A 21 1.15 7.14 -1.30
C LEU A 21 2.10 8.05 -0.50
N HIS A 22 2.83 7.45 0.43
CA HIS A 22 3.90 8.13 1.15
C HIS A 22 4.98 8.65 0.18
N GLN A 23 5.54 9.83 0.45
CA GLN A 23 6.53 10.49 -0.44
C GLN A 23 7.77 9.63 -0.74
N VAL A 24 8.10 8.69 0.13
CA VAL A 24 9.20 7.74 -0.09
C VAL A 24 8.96 6.85 -1.32
N CYS A 25 7.70 6.52 -1.62
CA CYS A 25 7.32 5.68 -2.75
C CYS A 25 7.44 6.41 -4.10
N SER A 26 7.63 7.73 -4.09
CA SER A 26 7.92 8.54 -5.28
C SER A 26 9.35 9.10 -5.27
N SER A 27 10.21 8.64 -4.35
CA SER A 27 11.59 9.10 -4.22
C SER A 27 12.57 8.20 -4.99
N ASP A 28 13.80 8.68 -5.21
CA ASP A 28 14.85 7.88 -5.83
C ASP A 28 15.20 6.60 -5.04
N PHE A 29 14.87 6.54 -3.74
CA PHE A 29 15.17 5.39 -2.88
C PHE A 29 14.49 4.09 -3.30
N VAL A 30 13.38 4.17 -4.03
CA VAL A 30 12.67 2.98 -4.56
C VAL A 30 12.98 2.71 -6.02
N SER A 31 13.83 3.53 -6.65
CA SER A 31 14.18 3.41 -8.06
C SER A 31 15.18 2.28 -8.31
N ASP A 32 15.02 1.60 -9.45
CA ASP A 32 15.98 0.59 -9.90
C ASP A 32 17.39 1.15 -10.07
N ARG A 33 17.50 2.43 -10.45
CA ARG A 33 18.77 3.15 -10.57
C ARG A 33 19.51 3.18 -9.23
N TRP A 34 18.87 3.67 -8.17
CA TRP A 34 19.48 3.77 -6.84
C TRP A 34 19.88 2.40 -6.30
N ILE A 35 18.97 1.43 -6.41
CA ILE A 35 19.20 0.06 -5.96
C ILE A 35 20.39 -0.57 -6.73
N SER A 36 20.47 -0.34 -8.05
CA SER A 36 21.57 -0.82 -8.90
C SER A 36 22.92 -0.20 -8.53
N VAL A 37 22.95 1.11 -8.25
CA VAL A 37 24.17 1.80 -7.78
C VAL A 37 24.71 1.15 -6.49
N LEU A 38 23.83 0.85 -5.53
CA LEU A 38 24.22 0.19 -4.29
C LEU A 38 24.75 -1.23 -4.55
N LYS A 39 24.08 -2.01 -5.40
CA LYS A 39 24.51 -3.37 -5.78
C LYS A 39 25.88 -3.36 -6.46
N ASN A 40 26.12 -2.47 -7.42
CA ASN A 40 27.34 -2.43 -8.21
C ASN A 40 28.54 -1.87 -7.43
N SER A 41 28.30 -0.98 -6.45
CA SER A 41 29.34 -0.47 -5.56
C SER A 41 30.02 -1.57 -4.74
N ILE A 42 29.30 -2.68 -4.50
CA ILE A 42 29.80 -3.88 -3.83
C ILE A 42 30.76 -4.65 -4.75
N SER A 43 30.39 -4.82 -6.03
CA SER A 43 31.18 -5.56 -7.02
C SER A 43 32.54 -4.92 -7.31
N SER A 44 32.62 -3.58 -7.28
CA SER A 44 33.89 -2.85 -7.51
C SER A 44 34.89 -2.93 -6.36
N LYS A 45 34.46 -3.30 -5.15
CA LYS A 45 35.33 -3.40 -3.94
C LYS A 45 35.70 -4.84 -3.55
N MET A 46 35.19 -5.83 -4.28
CA MET A 46 35.40 -7.26 -4.00
C MET A 46 36.87 -7.72 -4.13
N ILE A 47 37.77 -6.87 -4.62
CA ILE A 47 39.20 -7.18 -4.74
C ILE A 47 39.96 -7.05 -3.40
N LEU A 48 39.40 -6.43 -2.35
CA LEU A 48 40.16 -6.16 -1.11
C LEU A 48 39.37 -6.41 0.19
N ASN A 49 39.52 -7.61 0.77
CA ASN A 49 39.26 -7.99 2.18
C ASN A 49 37.87 -8.49 2.62
N PHE A 50 37.93 -9.53 3.44
CA PHE A 50 36.88 -10.32 4.09
C PHE A 50 35.97 -9.53 5.08
N TYR A 51 36.17 -8.22 5.23
CA TYR A 51 35.47 -7.35 6.20
C TYR A 51 34.11 -6.81 5.69
N PHE A 52 33.69 -7.13 4.46
CA PHE A 52 32.55 -6.49 3.78
C PHE A 52 31.16 -7.05 4.11
N VAL A 53 31.02 -8.19 4.79
CA VAL A 53 29.71 -8.79 5.11
C VAL A 53 28.89 -7.91 6.09
N THR A 54 29.53 -6.94 6.74
CA THR A 54 28.89 -5.94 7.63
C THR A 54 28.69 -4.58 6.96
N ASP A 55 29.11 -4.37 5.72
CA ASP A 55 29.01 -3.07 5.06
C ASP A 55 27.54 -2.75 4.78
N TRP A 56 27.11 -1.57 5.23
CA TRP A 56 25.76 -1.06 5.07
C TRP A 56 25.34 -1.02 3.60
N LEU A 57 26.27 -0.95 2.66
CA LEU A 57 26.02 -1.02 1.22
C LEU A 57 25.36 -2.34 0.79
N HIS A 58 25.83 -3.47 1.35
CA HIS A 58 25.26 -4.78 1.07
C HIS A 58 23.83 -4.90 1.62
N ARG A 59 23.65 -4.55 2.90
CA ARG A 59 22.34 -4.61 3.55
C ARG A 59 21.37 -3.59 2.95
N GLY A 60 21.86 -2.38 2.66
CA GLY A 60 21.09 -1.25 2.15
C GLY A 60 20.38 -1.57 0.84
N SER A 61 21.07 -2.21 -0.12
CA SER A 61 20.44 -2.58 -1.40
C SER A 61 19.21 -3.49 -1.22
N SER A 62 19.26 -4.44 -0.29
CA SER A 62 18.14 -5.34 0.02
C SER A 62 17.02 -4.61 0.77
N GLN A 63 17.36 -3.68 1.67
CA GLN A 63 16.36 -2.87 2.38
C GLN A 63 15.61 -1.92 1.41
N PHE A 64 16.32 -1.26 0.50
CA PHE A 64 15.69 -0.39 -0.51
C PHE A 64 14.88 -1.19 -1.54
N GLN A 65 15.32 -2.41 -1.88
CA GLN A 65 14.52 -3.33 -2.69
C GLN A 65 13.22 -3.72 -1.97
N LEU A 66 13.29 -4.07 -0.68
CA LEU A 66 12.11 -4.37 0.13
C LEU A 66 11.16 -3.17 0.17
N LEU A 67 11.68 -1.97 0.41
CA LEU A 67 10.90 -0.73 0.37
C LEU A 67 10.19 -0.51 -0.97
N SER A 68 10.89 -0.73 -2.09
CA SER A 68 10.30 -0.63 -3.45
C SER A 68 9.16 -1.63 -3.62
N ASN A 69 9.36 -2.89 -3.23
CA ASN A 69 8.34 -3.92 -3.30
C ASN A 69 7.12 -3.58 -2.43
N LEU A 70 7.33 -3.05 -1.22
CA LEU A 70 6.25 -2.62 -0.32
C LEU A 70 5.46 -1.44 -0.91
N CYS A 71 6.13 -0.47 -1.53
CA CYS A 71 5.46 0.63 -2.23
C CYS A 71 4.61 0.12 -3.41
N GLN A 72 5.11 -0.84 -4.19
CA GLN A 72 4.33 -1.47 -5.27
C GLN A 72 3.13 -2.25 -4.71
N LEU A 73 3.32 -2.99 -3.62
CA LEU A 73 2.27 -3.73 -2.94
C LEU A 73 1.18 -2.78 -2.41
N ALA A 74 1.57 -1.67 -1.80
CA ALA A 74 0.65 -0.63 -1.33
C ALA A 74 -0.16 -0.06 -2.50
N ASN A 75 0.51 0.28 -3.61
CA ASN A 75 -0.15 0.81 -4.80
C ASN A 75 -1.20 -0.16 -5.34
N ARG A 76 -0.83 -1.42 -5.57
CA ARG A 76 -1.75 -2.47 -6.06
C ARG A 76 -2.92 -2.69 -5.10
N THR A 77 -2.65 -2.68 -3.79
CA THR A 77 -3.68 -2.87 -2.77
C THR A 77 -4.72 -1.76 -2.79
N ILE A 78 -4.27 -0.50 -2.90
CA ILE A 78 -5.15 0.66 -2.99
C ILE A 78 -5.91 0.69 -4.32
N ASP A 79 -5.24 0.43 -5.44
CA ASP A 79 -5.87 0.38 -6.77
C ASP A 79 -6.98 -0.69 -6.82
N ASP A 80 -6.72 -1.87 -6.25
CA ASP A 80 -7.70 -2.94 -6.15
C ASP A 80 -8.89 -2.56 -5.27
N ALA A 81 -8.63 -1.92 -4.13
CA ALA A 81 -9.68 -1.45 -3.22
C ALA A 81 -10.57 -0.39 -3.88
N ILE A 82 -9.96 0.62 -4.52
CA ILE A 82 -10.66 1.68 -5.26
C ILE A 82 -11.47 1.08 -6.40
N ARG A 83 -10.89 0.15 -7.18
CA ARG A 83 -11.59 -0.52 -8.28
C ARG A 83 -12.83 -1.24 -7.76
N ARG A 84 -12.70 -2.03 -6.69
CA ARG A 84 -13.83 -2.74 -6.07
C ARG A 84 -14.90 -1.77 -5.55
N PHE A 85 -14.50 -0.71 -4.86
CA PHE A 85 -15.40 0.32 -4.35
C PHE A 85 -16.19 0.99 -5.47
N LYS A 86 -15.53 1.38 -6.57
CA LYS A 86 -16.15 2.02 -7.74
C LYS A 86 -17.23 1.17 -8.43
N TYR A 87 -17.11 -0.16 -8.35
CA TYR A 87 -18.11 -1.10 -8.88
C TYR A 87 -19.23 -1.41 -7.88
N GLN A 88 -19.10 -1.03 -6.61
CA GLN A 88 -20.22 -1.09 -5.67
C GLN A 88 -21.27 -0.05 -6.05
N SER A 89 -22.53 -0.37 -5.78
CA SER A 89 -23.65 0.54 -5.99
C SER A 89 -24.12 1.12 -4.67
N PHE A 90 -24.35 2.42 -4.66
CA PHE A 90 -25.18 3.07 -3.66
C PHE A 90 -26.62 2.62 -3.86
N VAL A 91 -27.25 2.09 -2.80
CA VAL A 91 -28.60 1.52 -2.83
C VAL A 91 -29.51 2.33 -1.93
N THR A 92 -30.56 2.91 -2.51
CA THR A 92 -31.54 3.67 -1.73
C THR A 92 -32.98 3.43 -2.22
N PRO A 93 -33.95 3.24 -1.31
CA PRO A 93 -35.36 3.18 -1.67
C PRO A 93 -35.96 4.55 -1.97
N ASN A 94 -35.36 5.63 -1.46
CA ASN A 94 -35.88 7.00 -1.53
C ASN A 94 -34.78 8.01 -1.85
N LEU A 95 -35.16 9.21 -2.28
CA LEU A 95 -34.22 10.34 -2.38
C LEU A 95 -33.69 10.66 -0.96
N LEU A 96 -32.37 10.70 -0.78
CA LEU A 96 -31.77 11.13 0.49
C LEU A 96 -31.56 12.65 0.48
N SER A 97 -31.65 13.26 1.66
CA SER A 97 -31.04 14.57 1.86
C SER A 97 -29.52 14.48 1.71
N GLU A 98 -28.90 15.59 1.36
CA GLU A 98 -27.44 15.70 1.23
C GLU A 98 -26.73 15.23 2.51
N ASP A 99 -27.21 15.64 3.70
CA ASP A 99 -26.63 15.22 4.98
C ASP A 99 -26.68 13.70 5.18
N ASN A 100 -27.81 13.07 4.84
CA ASN A 100 -27.97 11.61 4.99
C ASN A 100 -27.10 10.86 3.98
N PHE A 101 -27.01 11.36 2.75
CA PHE A 101 -26.10 10.84 1.74
C PHE A 101 -24.64 10.96 2.21
N ASN A 102 -24.22 12.13 2.66
CA ASN A 102 -22.86 12.39 3.13
C ASN A 102 -22.51 11.53 4.35
N ALA A 103 -23.43 11.36 5.31
CA ALA A 103 -23.23 10.50 6.46
C ALA A 103 -23.05 9.02 6.05
N TYR A 104 -23.90 8.53 5.14
CA TYR A 104 -23.79 7.18 4.60
C TYR A 104 -22.46 7.00 3.85
N PHE A 105 -22.18 7.91 2.92
CA PHE A 105 -20.97 7.88 2.10
C PHE A 105 -19.71 7.91 2.96
N ASN A 106 -19.62 8.83 3.92
CA ASN A 106 -18.47 8.94 4.82
C ASN A 106 -18.26 7.66 5.63
N ARG A 107 -19.32 6.98 6.05
CA ARG A 107 -19.22 5.68 6.73
C ARG A 107 -18.65 4.61 5.80
N THR A 108 -19.19 4.46 4.60
CA THR A 108 -18.72 3.47 3.62
C THR A 108 -17.28 3.76 3.19
N PHE A 109 -16.94 5.04 2.99
CA PHE A 109 -15.60 5.47 2.63
C PHE A 109 -14.60 5.24 3.77
N THR A 110 -14.99 5.50 5.03
CA THR A 110 -14.17 5.17 6.20
C THR A 110 -13.91 3.66 6.29
N GLN A 111 -14.92 2.83 6.01
CA GLN A 111 -14.75 1.37 5.96
C GLN A 111 -13.80 0.94 4.85
N LEU A 112 -13.85 1.58 3.67
CA LEU A 112 -12.88 1.35 2.59
C LEU A 112 -11.45 1.63 3.09
N LEU A 113 -11.21 2.79 3.72
CA LEU A 113 -9.88 3.16 4.21
C LEU A 113 -9.38 2.18 5.28
N GLN A 114 -10.22 1.83 6.25
CA GLN A 114 -9.87 0.91 7.33
C GLN A 114 -9.59 -0.50 6.81
N SER A 115 -10.47 -1.05 5.98
CA SER A 115 -10.30 -2.40 5.43
C SER A 115 -9.08 -2.50 4.51
N THR A 116 -8.82 -1.48 3.68
CA THR A 116 -7.63 -1.43 2.84
C THR A 116 -6.36 -1.39 3.68
N THR A 117 -6.34 -0.58 4.74
CA THR A 117 -5.21 -0.48 5.67
C THR A 117 -4.98 -1.81 6.39
N SER A 118 -6.02 -2.40 6.97
CA SER A 118 -5.91 -3.70 7.63
C SER A 118 -5.45 -4.81 6.69
N TYR A 119 -5.97 -4.85 5.46
CA TYR A 119 -5.57 -5.83 4.47
C TYR A 119 -4.10 -5.66 4.07
N PHE A 120 -3.65 -4.43 3.85
CA PHE A 120 -2.25 -4.14 3.58
C PHE A 120 -1.33 -4.58 4.74
N SER A 121 -1.71 -4.29 5.99
CA SER A 121 -0.95 -4.75 7.17
C SER A 121 -0.81 -6.26 7.25
N VAL A 122 -1.87 -7.01 6.91
CA VAL A 122 -1.83 -8.48 6.85
C VAL A 122 -0.87 -8.96 5.76
N LEU A 123 -0.89 -8.32 4.58
CA LEU A 123 0.03 -8.67 3.50
C LEU A 123 1.50 -8.43 3.90
N VAL A 124 1.80 -7.29 4.53
CA VAL A 124 3.15 -6.99 5.03
C VAL A 124 3.61 -7.99 6.09
N GLU A 125 2.74 -8.39 7.01
CA GLU A 125 3.06 -9.39 8.02
C GLU A 125 3.29 -10.77 7.39
N THR A 126 2.54 -11.12 6.34
CA THR A 126 2.73 -12.35 5.59
C THR A 126 4.10 -12.37 4.90
N GLU A 127 4.48 -11.28 4.22
CA GLU A 127 5.81 -11.11 3.63
C GLU A 127 6.91 -11.25 4.69
N ARG A 128 6.73 -10.64 5.88
CA ARG A 128 7.67 -10.76 7.00
C ARG A 128 7.86 -12.22 7.44
N LEU A 129 6.78 -12.98 7.56
CA LEU A 129 6.82 -14.40 7.96
C LEU A 129 7.48 -15.28 6.88
N LEU A 130 7.20 -15.02 5.60
CA LEU A 130 7.83 -15.76 4.49
C LEU A 130 9.35 -15.55 4.45
N LEU A 131 9.81 -14.32 4.66
CA LEU A 131 11.24 -14.01 4.75
C LEU A 131 11.95 -14.70 5.93
N GLN A 132 11.22 -15.05 7.00
CA GLN A 132 11.78 -15.79 8.15
C GLN A 132 11.88 -17.29 7.91
N VAL A 133 11.01 -17.86 7.08
CA VAL A 133 10.98 -19.31 6.79
C VAL A 133 12.05 -19.70 5.76
N ASP A 134 12.39 -18.79 4.84
CA ASP A 134 13.16 -19.13 3.63
C ASP A 134 14.70 -18.96 3.72
N GLN A 135 15.31 -18.64 4.88
CA GLN A 135 16.78 -18.45 4.92
C GLN A 135 17.52 -19.00 6.16
N PRO A 136 18.72 -19.61 5.97
CA PRO A 136 19.78 -19.75 6.98
C PRO A 136 20.37 -18.40 7.48
N SER A 137 19.95 -17.27 6.90
CA SER A 137 20.44 -15.91 7.18
C SER A 137 19.61 -15.16 8.24
N ALA A 138 18.65 -15.82 8.89
CA ALA A 138 17.90 -15.29 10.04
C ALA A 138 18.81 -14.72 11.16
N ALA A 139 20.11 -15.03 11.15
CA ALA A 139 21.10 -14.43 12.04
C ALA A 139 21.40 -12.93 11.78
N LEU A 140 21.01 -12.33 10.64
CA LEU A 140 21.43 -10.96 10.27
C LEU A 140 20.31 -9.91 10.27
N ILE A 141 19.05 -10.29 10.49
CA ILE A 141 17.91 -9.39 10.69
C ILE A 141 17.35 -9.63 12.10
N LYS A 142 18.18 -9.38 13.12
CA LYS A 142 17.64 -9.19 14.47
C LYS A 142 17.20 -7.74 14.60
N ASP A 143 15.93 -7.58 14.95
CA ASP A 143 15.33 -6.36 15.50
C ASP A 143 15.20 -5.16 14.56
N VAL A 144 14.38 -5.31 13.52
CA VAL A 144 13.69 -4.15 12.94
C VAL A 144 12.20 -4.28 13.21
N GLN A 145 11.72 -3.62 14.27
CA GLN A 145 10.30 -3.31 14.42
C GLN A 145 9.93 -2.26 13.38
N TYR A 146 9.35 -2.69 12.27
CA TYR A 146 8.77 -1.79 11.29
C TYR A 146 7.42 -1.27 11.80
N ILE A 147 7.40 -0.06 12.34
CA ILE A 147 6.16 0.69 12.52
C ILE A 147 5.83 1.31 11.17
N PHE A 148 5.01 0.63 10.36
CA PHE A 148 4.47 1.22 9.14
C PHE A 148 3.41 2.26 9.53
N ASN A 149 3.78 3.53 9.48
CA ASN A 149 2.81 4.61 9.56
C ASN A 149 2.18 4.80 8.17
N SER A 150 1.08 4.10 7.91
CA SER A 150 0.32 4.19 6.67
C SER A 150 -0.51 5.48 6.64
N ASN A 151 0.14 6.62 6.42
CA ASN A 151 -0.56 7.85 6.09
C ASN A 151 -1.08 7.78 4.64
N ILE A 152 -2.14 6.99 4.43
CA ILE A 152 -2.87 6.96 3.16
C ILE A 152 -3.72 8.23 3.11
N ARG A 153 -3.46 9.09 2.13
CA ARG A 153 -4.31 10.25 1.84
C ARG A 153 -5.08 9.96 0.57
N VAL A 154 -6.40 10.14 0.60
CA VAL A 154 -7.25 9.97 -0.58
C VAL A 154 -8.07 11.24 -0.74
N ASN A 155 -7.96 11.86 -1.91
CA ASN A 155 -8.82 12.97 -2.28
C ASN A 155 -10.07 12.43 -2.96
N VAL A 156 -11.23 12.92 -2.54
CA VAL A 156 -12.55 12.58 -3.08
C VAL A 156 -13.09 13.80 -3.80
N THR A 157 -13.51 13.64 -5.05
CA THR A 157 -14.24 14.67 -5.80
C THR A 157 -15.57 14.09 -6.28
N LEU A 158 -16.65 14.84 -6.07
CA LEU A 158 -17.96 14.56 -6.65
C LEU A 158 -18.00 15.15 -8.06
N ASN A 159 -18.55 14.38 -9.00
CA ASN A 159 -18.70 14.81 -10.40
C ASN A 159 -20.00 15.58 -10.62
#